data_AF-A0A7Y5DSH6-F1
#
_entry.id   AF-A0A7Y5DSH6-F1
#
_cell.length_a   1.000
_cell.length_b   1.000
_cell.length_c   1.000
_cell.angle_alpha   90.00
_cell.angle_beta   90.00
_cell.angle_gamma   90.00
#
_symmetry.space_group_name_H-M   'P 1'
#
loop_
_entity.id
_entity.type
_entity.pdbx_description
1 polymer ?
#
loop_
_entity_poly.entity_id
_entity_poly.type
_entity_poly.pdbx_seq_one_letter_code
_entity_poly.pdbx_strand_id
1 'polypeptide(L)'
;MTSKQDGNIRMSMSTEIFLRNYSSITDGLPNFVTYYTEIKTTNADIQAAQQLQELDKTGITANKNQLKATLIVPAVDIARRMVAYATNVNNPVFLAKINYSESDLKRSSDTELKSRCQVIYDHAKDNLGLLDGYGVTRANLDELQTAITNFNDAFPQRRVGTTDKKQATRHLADLFKVLADTYIKIDKLIEMVRISHPDFYNGYKSVRKVISIGVGSLVLKVLVTDAQTGEPLANTTLTITPDDGLQRSASQTAKQSIVRKTAKGGGLNEKNMEEGKYIVTAQKPGYKDKTTTVSIVHGERAVLEIALDKI
;
A
#
# COMPACT_ATOMS: atom_id res chain seq x y z
N MET A 1 -7.37 2.24 -5.83
CA MET A 1 -8.24 3.20 -6.52
C MET A 1 -7.39 4.27 -7.22
N THR A 2 -7.88 4.94 -8.27
CA THR A 2 -7.17 6.07 -8.93
C THR A 2 -7.58 7.41 -8.29
N SER A 3 -6.75 8.46 -8.36
CA SER A 3 -7.09 9.79 -7.82
C SER A 3 -8.38 10.38 -8.40
N LYS A 4 -8.73 10.00 -9.64
CA LYS A 4 -10.00 10.39 -10.27
C LYS A 4 -11.19 9.66 -9.65
N GLN A 5 -11.06 8.35 -9.38
CA GLN A 5 -12.09 7.56 -8.71
C GLN A 5 -12.29 8.02 -7.26
N ASP A 6 -11.22 8.36 -6.54
CA ASP A 6 -11.27 8.97 -5.21
C ASP A 6 -12.02 10.30 -5.22
N GLY A 7 -11.74 11.16 -6.20
CA GLY A 7 -12.47 12.42 -6.36
C GLY A 7 -13.96 12.19 -6.63
N ASN A 8 -14.28 11.22 -7.48
CA ASN A 8 -15.68 10.89 -7.82
C ASN A 8 -16.47 10.39 -6.62
N ILE A 9 -15.93 9.48 -5.80
CA ILE A 9 -16.65 8.95 -4.63
C ILE A 9 -16.84 10.03 -3.57
N ARG A 10 -15.83 10.88 -3.31
CA ARG A 10 -15.94 12.01 -2.38
C ARG A 10 -17.01 13.02 -2.80
N MET A 11 -17.02 13.37 -4.09
CA MET A 11 -18.05 14.22 -4.67
C MET A 11 -19.44 13.57 -4.52
N SER A 12 -19.54 12.26 -4.79
CA SER A 12 -20.81 11.53 -4.67
C SER A 12 -21.37 11.55 -3.25
N MET A 13 -20.54 11.25 -2.25
CA MET A 13 -20.95 11.29 -0.83
C MET A 13 -21.34 12.71 -0.38
N SER A 14 -20.61 13.72 -0.83
CA SER A 14 -20.94 15.12 -0.53
C SER A 14 -22.29 15.52 -1.15
N THR A 15 -22.55 15.06 -2.38
CA THR A 15 -23.81 15.27 -3.07
C THR A 15 -24.96 14.53 -2.37
N GLU A 16 -24.76 13.29 -1.94
CA GLU A 16 -25.74 12.51 -1.19
C GLU A 16 -26.17 13.23 0.11
N ILE A 17 -25.19 13.76 0.86
CA ILE A 17 -25.45 14.53 2.08
C ILE A 17 -26.20 15.83 1.76
N PHE A 18 -25.79 16.55 0.72
CA PHE A 18 -26.47 17.77 0.30
C PHE A 18 -27.93 17.50 -0.07
N LEU A 19 -28.18 16.50 -0.93
CA LEU A 19 -29.53 16.12 -1.35
C LEU A 19 -30.41 15.73 -0.15
N ARG A 20 -29.86 15.00 0.82
CA ARG A 20 -30.57 14.65 2.06
C ARG A 20 -31.02 15.87 2.86
N ASN A 21 -30.18 16.90 2.94
CA ASN A 21 -30.46 18.11 3.71
C ASN A 21 -31.57 18.97 3.06
N TYR A 22 -31.87 18.75 1.78
CA TYR A 22 -32.92 19.44 1.02
C TYR A 22 -34.07 18.51 0.62
N SER A 23 -34.38 17.51 1.45
CA SER A 23 -35.43 16.51 1.20
C SER A 23 -36.79 17.13 0.86
N SER A 24 -37.15 18.26 1.50
CA SER A 24 -38.38 19.01 1.21
C SER A 24 -38.54 19.43 -0.26
N ILE A 25 -37.44 19.65 -0.98
CA ILE A 25 -37.43 19.98 -2.41
C ILE A 25 -37.33 18.70 -3.23
N THR A 26 -36.45 17.78 -2.84
CA THR A 26 -36.12 16.61 -3.65
C THR A 26 -37.20 15.52 -3.64
N ASP A 27 -37.95 15.38 -2.55
CA ASP A 27 -38.98 14.35 -2.42
C ASP A 27 -40.20 14.60 -3.32
N GLY A 28 -40.39 15.85 -3.78
CA GLY A 28 -41.39 16.22 -4.78
C GLY A 28 -41.00 15.88 -6.22
N LEU A 29 -39.76 15.45 -6.47
CA LEU A 29 -39.27 15.13 -7.81
C LEU A 29 -39.63 13.69 -8.22
N PRO A 30 -40.11 13.46 -9.46
CA PRO A 30 -40.46 12.13 -9.94
C PRO A 30 -39.29 11.15 -9.87
N ASN A 31 -39.52 9.96 -9.32
CA ASN A 31 -38.52 8.87 -9.20
C ASN A 31 -37.21 9.23 -8.46
N PHE A 32 -37.16 10.37 -7.78
CA PHE A 32 -35.94 10.82 -7.10
C PHE A 32 -35.48 9.84 -6.02
N VAL A 33 -36.41 9.36 -5.18
CA VAL A 33 -36.11 8.43 -4.07
C VAL A 33 -35.44 7.15 -4.58
N THR A 34 -35.86 6.63 -5.73
CA THR A 34 -35.26 5.45 -6.37
C THR A 34 -33.80 5.69 -6.74
N TYR A 35 -33.51 6.79 -7.45
CA TYR A 35 -32.14 7.11 -7.87
C TYR A 35 -31.25 7.51 -6.69
N TYR A 36 -31.80 8.19 -5.69
CA TYR A 36 -31.09 8.50 -4.45
C TYR A 36 -30.67 7.22 -3.70
N THR A 37 -31.57 6.24 -3.63
CA THR A 37 -31.29 4.94 -3.00
C THR A 37 -30.24 4.14 -3.80
N GLU A 38 -30.29 4.20 -5.12
CA GLU A 38 -29.29 3.58 -6.01
C GLU A 38 -27.90 4.21 -5.81
N ILE A 39 -27.80 5.54 -5.69
CA ILE A 39 -26.54 6.24 -5.37
C ILE A 39 -26.00 5.79 -4.02
N LYS A 40 -26.84 5.78 -2.98
CA LYS A 40 -26.44 5.40 -1.63
C LYS A 40 -25.90 3.97 -1.58
N THR A 41 -26.62 3.04 -2.20
CA THR A 41 -26.21 1.63 -2.30
C THR A 41 -24.88 1.50 -3.05
N THR A 42 -24.78 2.16 -4.21
CA THR A 42 -23.56 2.14 -5.03
C THR A 42 -22.36 2.75 -4.30
N ASN A 43 -22.55 3.84 -3.53
CA ASN A 43 -21.50 4.44 -2.71
C ASN A 43 -20.99 3.44 -1.65
N ALA A 44 -21.90 2.73 -0.97
CA ALA A 44 -21.55 1.71 0.02
C ALA A 44 -20.79 0.53 -0.61
N ASP A 45 -21.25 0.06 -1.78
CA ASP A 45 -20.60 -1.03 -2.51
C ASP A 45 -19.20 -0.64 -2.99
N ILE A 46 -19.00 0.63 -3.42
CA ILE A 46 -17.67 1.15 -3.78
C ILE A 46 -16.75 1.14 -2.55
N GLN A 47 -17.22 1.57 -1.39
CA GLN A 47 -16.41 1.52 -0.16
C GLN A 47 -16.04 0.09 0.24
N ALA A 48 -16.98 -0.86 0.16
CA ALA A 48 -16.71 -2.27 0.45
C ALA A 48 -15.68 -2.86 -0.55
N ALA A 49 -15.85 -2.59 -1.84
CA ALA A 49 -14.92 -3.05 -2.87
C ALA A 49 -13.54 -2.38 -2.76
N GLN A 50 -13.47 -1.13 -2.29
CA GLN A 50 -12.22 -0.44 -1.96
C GLN A 50 -11.46 -1.16 -0.85
N GLN A 51 -12.13 -1.49 0.26
CA GLN A 51 -11.51 -2.20 1.38
C GLN A 51 -10.91 -3.54 0.92
N LEU A 52 -11.66 -4.30 0.11
CA LEU A 52 -11.17 -5.55 -0.47
C LEU A 52 -9.97 -5.34 -1.43
N GLN A 53 -9.94 -4.23 -2.16
CA GLN A 53 -8.82 -3.88 -3.04
C GLN A 53 -7.56 -3.46 -2.25
N GLU A 54 -7.75 -2.81 -1.10
CA GLU A 54 -6.69 -2.29 -0.23
C GLU A 54 -6.05 -3.35 0.67
N LEU A 55 -6.70 -4.51 0.85
CA LEU A 55 -6.12 -5.64 1.60
C LEU A 55 -4.68 -5.94 1.18
N ASP A 56 -3.78 -5.81 2.15
CA ASP A 56 -2.36 -6.05 1.95
C ASP A 56 -2.05 -7.55 1.93
N LYS A 57 -1.25 -7.97 0.95
CA LYS A 57 -0.87 -9.36 0.68
C LYS A 57 0.52 -9.70 1.19
N THR A 58 1.26 -8.69 1.66
CA THR A 58 2.57 -8.88 2.30
C THR A 58 2.45 -9.87 3.46
N GLY A 59 1.41 -9.72 4.30
CA GLY A 59 1.10 -10.62 5.40
C GLY A 59 0.85 -12.07 4.98
N ILE A 60 0.16 -12.31 3.85
CA ILE A 60 -0.11 -13.66 3.35
C ILE A 60 1.19 -14.36 2.92
N THR A 61 2.11 -13.63 2.28
CA THR A 61 3.40 -14.19 1.86
C THR A 61 4.33 -14.42 3.05
N ALA A 62 4.36 -13.50 4.02
CA ALA A 62 5.10 -13.66 5.26
C ALA A 62 4.59 -14.87 6.06
N ASN A 63 3.27 -14.98 6.23
CA ASN A 63 2.64 -16.11 6.91
C ASN A 63 2.95 -17.44 6.22
N LYS A 64 2.86 -17.52 4.89
CA LYS A 64 3.24 -18.74 4.15
C LYS A 64 4.70 -19.15 4.39
N ASN A 65 5.61 -18.18 4.40
CA ASN A 65 7.03 -18.45 4.63
C ASN A 65 7.30 -18.88 6.09
N GLN A 66 6.57 -18.30 7.04
CA GLN A 66 6.61 -18.72 8.44
C GLN A 66 6.09 -20.16 8.59
N LEU A 67 4.92 -20.48 8.02
CA LEU A 67 4.38 -21.84 8.02
C LEU A 67 5.32 -22.84 7.32
N LYS A 68 6.00 -22.42 6.25
CA LYS A 68 7.05 -23.24 5.60
C LYS A 68 8.19 -23.55 6.56
N ALA A 69 8.68 -22.56 7.30
CA ALA A 69 9.73 -22.76 8.29
C ALA A 69 9.27 -23.66 9.46
N THR A 70 8.06 -23.42 9.98
CA THR A 70 7.44 -24.21 11.04
C THR A 70 7.16 -25.66 10.61
N LEU A 71 6.91 -25.93 9.33
CA LEU A 71 6.75 -27.28 8.78
C LEU A 71 8.09 -28.02 8.63
N ILE A 72 9.14 -27.34 8.15
CA ILE A 72 10.43 -28.00 7.85
C ILE A 72 11.10 -28.52 9.12
N VAL A 73 11.03 -27.79 10.23
CA VAL A 73 11.68 -28.18 11.50
C VAL A 73 11.24 -29.57 11.99
N PRO A 74 9.95 -29.85 12.23
CA PRO A 74 9.50 -31.17 12.68
C PRO A 74 9.70 -32.25 11.61
N ALA A 75 9.55 -31.92 10.33
CA ALA A 75 9.75 -32.89 9.23
C ALA A 75 11.19 -33.40 9.18
N VAL A 76 12.18 -32.50 9.33
CA VAL A 76 13.61 -32.87 9.36
C VAL A 76 13.95 -33.66 10.62
N ASP A 77 13.41 -33.29 11.78
CA ASP A 77 13.69 -34.00 13.04
C ASP A 77 13.23 -35.47 12.96
N ILE A 78 11.99 -35.69 12.51
CA ILE A 78 11.42 -37.03 12.33
C ILE A 78 12.21 -37.80 11.25
N ALA A 79 12.55 -37.16 10.13
CA ALA A 79 13.37 -37.79 9.08
C ALA A 79 14.74 -38.25 9.61
N ARG A 80 15.44 -37.43 10.41
CA ARG A 80 16.74 -37.78 11.01
C ARG A 80 16.62 -38.97 11.96
N ARG A 81 15.56 -39.03 12.77
CA ARG A 81 15.30 -40.17 13.67
C ARG A 81 15.03 -41.46 12.89
N MET A 82 14.26 -41.38 11.82
CA MET A 82 14.03 -42.53 10.94
C MET A 82 15.31 -42.99 10.24
N VAL A 83 16.18 -42.06 9.80
CA VAL A 83 17.48 -42.40 9.20
C VAL A 83 18.37 -43.11 10.22
N ALA A 84 18.43 -42.63 11.48
CA ALA A 84 19.19 -43.29 12.54
C ALA A 84 18.71 -44.73 12.80
N TYR A 85 17.39 -44.95 12.80
CA TYR A 85 16.81 -46.29 12.87
C TYR A 85 17.20 -47.16 11.66
N ALA A 86 17.03 -46.64 10.45
CA ALA A 86 17.31 -47.36 9.20
C ALA A 86 18.78 -47.79 9.09
N THR A 87 19.70 -46.94 9.54
CA THR A 87 21.14 -47.24 9.59
C THR A 87 21.44 -48.34 10.59
N ASN A 88 20.85 -48.32 11.78
CA ASN A 88 21.09 -49.36 12.80
C ASN A 88 20.55 -50.74 12.39
N VAL A 89 19.44 -50.77 11.64
CA VAL A 89 18.83 -52.01 11.13
C VAL A 89 19.45 -52.45 9.79
N ASN A 90 20.40 -51.69 9.23
CA ASN A 90 21.00 -51.95 7.92
C ASN A 90 19.97 -52.14 6.79
N ASN A 91 18.96 -51.27 6.71
CA ASN A 91 17.94 -51.31 5.65
C ASN A 91 18.15 -50.17 4.63
N PRO A 92 18.91 -50.40 3.54
CA PRO A 92 19.21 -49.36 2.54
C PRO A 92 17.98 -48.92 1.74
N VAL A 93 16.98 -49.79 1.58
CA VAL A 93 15.74 -49.47 0.84
C VAL A 93 14.88 -48.48 1.62
N PHE A 94 14.80 -48.64 2.95
CA PHE A 94 14.08 -47.71 3.80
C PHE A 94 14.82 -46.37 3.87
N LEU A 95 16.15 -46.39 4.00
CA LEU A 95 17.00 -45.19 4.03
C LEU A 95 16.83 -44.32 2.77
N ALA A 96 16.80 -44.93 1.59
CA ALA A 96 16.60 -44.20 0.32
C ALA A 96 15.25 -43.48 0.22
N LYS A 97 14.21 -43.95 0.94
CA LYS A 97 12.86 -43.37 0.91
C LYS A 97 12.67 -42.20 1.87
N ILE A 98 13.48 -42.11 2.92
CA ILE A 98 13.29 -41.17 4.05
C ILE A 98 14.38 -40.10 4.17
N ASN A 99 15.48 -40.23 3.42
CA ASN A 99 16.64 -39.36 3.52
C ASN A 99 16.40 -38.00 2.85
N TYR A 100 15.65 -37.13 3.54
CA TYR A 100 15.43 -35.74 3.15
C TYR A 100 16.25 -34.82 4.05
N SER A 101 17.15 -34.03 3.46
CA SER A 101 17.88 -33.00 4.22
C SER A 101 17.05 -31.72 4.37
N GLU A 102 17.41 -30.90 5.36
CA GLU A 102 16.80 -29.59 5.56
C GLU A 102 16.95 -28.69 4.31
N SER A 103 18.11 -28.76 3.65
CA SER A 103 18.37 -28.05 2.40
C SER A 103 17.46 -28.53 1.28
N ASP A 104 17.20 -29.82 1.18
CA ASP A 104 16.30 -30.39 0.17
C ASP A 104 14.87 -29.91 0.36
N LEU A 105 14.39 -29.90 1.60
CA LEU A 105 13.04 -29.43 1.94
C LEU A 105 12.90 -27.91 1.76
N LYS A 106 13.93 -27.12 2.13
CA LYS A 106 13.93 -25.66 1.90
C LYS A 106 13.87 -25.31 0.41
N ARG A 107 14.63 -26.03 -0.43
CA ARG A 107 14.74 -25.79 -1.88
C ARG A 107 13.60 -26.41 -2.70
N SER A 108 12.82 -27.30 -2.11
CA SER A 108 11.65 -27.91 -2.76
C SER A 108 10.60 -26.84 -3.11
N SER A 109 9.90 -27.06 -4.23
CA SER A 109 8.68 -26.31 -4.53
C SER A 109 7.63 -26.57 -3.45
N ASP A 110 6.63 -25.68 -3.31
CA ASP A 110 5.59 -25.84 -2.28
C ASP A 110 4.83 -27.18 -2.44
N THR A 111 4.56 -27.61 -3.68
CA THR A 111 3.90 -28.88 -4.00
C THR A 111 4.75 -30.08 -3.59
N GLU A 112 6.05 -30.04 -3.89
CA GLU A 112 6.98 -31.11 -3.53
C GLU A 112 7.22 -31.16 -2.02
N LEU A 113 7.30 -30.01 -1.34
CA LEU A 113 7.49 -29.94 0.10
C LEU A 113 6.33 -30.64 0.84
N LYS A 114 5.08 -30.38 0.44
CA LYS A 114 3.91 -31.09 0.96
C LYS A 114 4.07 -32.60 0.79
N SER A 115 4.36 -33.02 -0.44
CA SER A 115 4.47 -34.44 -0.79
C SER A 115 5.55 -35.13 0.05
N ARG A 116 6.74 -34.53 0.15
CA ARG A 116 7.86 -35.06 0.93
C ARG A 116 7.55 -35.11 2.43
N CYS A 117 6.90 -34.08 2.99
CA CYS A 117 6.50 -34.09 4.40
C CYS A 117 5.43 -35.15 4.68
N GLN A 118 4.51 -35.38 3.74
CA GLN A 118 3.51 -36.44 3.86
C GLN A 118 4.15 -37.83 3.83
N VAL A 119 5.11 -38.06 2.94
CA VAL A 119 5.89 -39.31 2.89
C VAL A 119 6.64 -39.56 4.20
N ILE A 120 7.25 -38.52 4.79
CA ILE A 120 7.90 -38.61 6.10
C ILE A 120 6.90 -39.00 7.19
N TYR A 121 5.74 -38.34 7.22
CA TYR A 121 4.69 -38.63 8.21
C TYR A 121 4.14 -40.06 8.06
N ASP A 122 3.81 -40.49 6.85
CA ASP A 122 3.23 -41.80 6.57
C ASP A 122 4.22 -42.91 6.99
N HIS A 123 5.49 -42.79 6.60
CA HIS A 123 6.51 -43.76 7.01
C HIS A 123 6.79 -43.76 8.51
N ALA A 124 6.78 -42.60 9.17
CA ALA A 124 6.97 -42.52 10.61
C ALA A 124 5.77 -43.10 11.38
N LYS A 125 4.55 -42.89 10.88
CA LYS A 125 3.32 -43.45 11.43
C LYS A 125 3.28 -44.96 11.30
N ASP A 126 3.62 -45.49 10.12
CA ASP A 126 3.63 -46.94 9.86
C ASP A 126 4.65 -47.68 10.73
N ASN A 127 5.73 -47.01 11.15
CA ASN A 127 6.82 -47.58 11.94
C ASN A 127 6.88 -47.05 13.39
N LEU A 128 5.81 -46.44 13.89
CA LEU A 128 5.81 -45.72 15.17
C LEU A 128 6.30 -46.59 16.34
N GLY A 129 5.86 -47.85 16.41
CA GLY A 129 6.28 -48.77 17.48
C GLY A 129 7.78 -49.11 17.48
N LEU A 130 8.45 -49.02 16.33
CA LEU A 130 9.89 -49.28 16.18
C LEU A 130 10.72 -48.01 16.42
N LEU A 131 10.13 -46.85 16.18
CA LEU A 131 10.77 -45.54 16.29
C LEU A 131 10.63 -44.91 17.69
N ASP A 132 9.86 -45.52 18.58
CA ASP A 132 9.67 -45.06 19.97
C ASP A 132 11.01 -44.98 20.71
N GLY A 133 11.88 -45.98 20.54
CA GLY A 133 13.24 -45.99 21.08
C GLY A 133 14.19 -44.92 20.50
N TYR A 134 13.79 -44.28 19.40
CA TYR A 134 14.50 -43.17 18.76
C TYR A 134 13.83 -41.81 19.06
N GLY A 135 12.86 -41.79 19.97
CA GLY A 135 12.16 -40.60 20.44
C GLY A 135 11.14 -40.04 19.47
N VAL A 136 10.62 -40.84 18.53
CA VAL A 136 9.46 -40.44 17.72
C VAL A 136 8.20 -40.78 18.50
N THR A 137 7.50 -39.75 18.99
CA THR A 137 6.25 -39.94 19.72
C THR A 137 5.05 -39.62 18.85
N ARG A 138 3.86 -40.07 19.29
CA ARG A 138 2.59 -39.72 18.65
C ARG A 138 2.35 -38.21 18.62
N ALA A 139 2.76 -37.49 19.68
CA ALA A 139 2.65 -36.04 19.75
C ALA A 139 3.45 -35.35 18.62
N ASN A 140 4.66 -35.83 18.31
CA ASN A 140 5.47 -35.27 17.22
C ASN A 140 4.84 -35.50 15.84
N LEU A 141 4.16 -36.65 15.65
CA LEU A 141 3.42 -36.93 14.41
C LEU A 141 2.19 -36.03 14.27
N ASP A 142 1.45 -35.81 15.35
CA ASP A 142 0.28 -34.92 15.35
C ASP A 142 0.69 -33.46 15.09
N GLU A 143 1.82 -33.00 15.65
CA GLU A 143 2.43 -31.71 15.35
C GLU A 143 2.83 -31.58 13.87
N LEU A 144 3.49 -32.60 13.30
CA LEU A 144 3.86 -32.61 11.89
C LEU A 144 2.63 -32.59 10.99
N GLN A 145 1.61 -33.39 11.28
CA GLN A 145 0.36 -33.44 10.51
C GLN A 145 -0.39 -32.10 10.55
N THR A 146 -0.42 -31.45 11.72
CA THR A 146 -0.99 -30.12 11.90
C THR A 146 -0.23 -29.08 11.07
N ALA A 147 1.10 -29.12 11.09
CA ALA A 147 1.93 -28.23 10.28
C ALA A 147 1.72 -28.45 8.77
N ILE A 148 1.57 -29.70 8.33
CA ILE A 148 1.27 -30.05 6.92
C ILE A 148 -0.09 -29.46 6.51
N THR A 149 -1.13 -29.63 7.34
CA THR A 149 -2.47 -29.10 7.08
C THR A 149 -2.45 -27.56 7.00
N ASN A 150 -1.86 -26.89 7.98
CA ASN A 150 -1.77 -25.43 8.01
C ASN A 150 -1.03 -24.86 6.78
N PHE A 151 0.07 -25.51 6.37
CA PHE A 151 0.80 -25.12 5.15
C PHE A 151 -0.03 -25.33 3.87
N ASN A 152 -0.80 -26.42 3.81
CA ASN A 152 -1.68 -26.71 2.68
C ASN A 152 -2.85 -25.74 2.55
N ASP A 153 -3.42 -25.32 3.68
CA ASP A 153 -4.54 -24.37 3.69
C ASP A 153 -4.09 -22.96 3.30
N ALA A 154 -2.84 -22.60 3.62
CA ALA A 154 -2.22 -21.35 3.20
C ALA A 154 -1.80 -21.33 1.72
N PHE A 155 -1.63 -22.49 1.08
CA PHE A 155 -1.20 -22.62 -0.31
C PHE A 155 -2.11 -21.90 -1.34
N PRO A 156 -3.46 -22.09 -1.34
CA PRO A 156 -4.34 -21.41 -2.27
C PRO A 156 -4.57 -19.92 -1.95
N GLN A 157 -4.32 -19.47 -0.71
CA GLN A 157 -4.71 -18.15 -0.23
C GLN A 157 -4.08 -16.99 -1.01
N ARG A 158 -2.85 -17.15 -1.52
CA ARG A 158 -2.22 -16.13 -2.38
C ARG A 158 -2.94 -15.97 -3.72
N ARG A 159 -3.43 -17.07 -4.29
CA ARG A 159 -4.16 -17.07 -5.56
C ARG A 159 -5.56 -16.53 -5.37
N VAL A 160 -6.24 -16.93 -4.29
CA VAL A 160 -7.56 -16.40 -3.88
C VAL A 160 -7.48 -14.88 -3.69
N GLY A 161 -6.58 -14.38 -2.83
CA GLY A 161 -6.43 -12.93 -2.63
C GLY A 161 -6.00 -12.16 -3.90
N THR A 162 -5.34 -12.81 -4.87
CA THR A 162 -5.06 -12.22 -6.19
C THR A 162 -6.28 -12.13 -7.08
N THR A 163 -7.10 -13.16 -7.10
CA THR A 163 -8.39 -13.16 -7.79
C THR A 163 -9.34 -12.14 -7.17
N ASP A 164 -9.46 -12.10 -5.84
CA ASP A 164 -10.36 -11.19 -5.13
C ASP A 164 -10.03 -9.74 -5.42
N LYS A 165 -8.74 -9.34 -5.35
CA LYS A 165 -8.32 -7.98 -5.69
C LYS A 165 -8.60 -7.63 -7.16
N LYS A 166 -8.42 -8.57 -8.08
CA LYS A 166 -8.72 -8.36 -9.51
C LYS A 166 -10.23 -8.21 -9.72
N GLN A 167 -11.04 -9.04 -9.07
CA GLN A 167 -12.50 -8.94 -9.12
C GLN A 167 -12.99 -7.63 -8.50
N ALA A 168 -12.51 -7.26 -7.31
CA ALA A 168 -12.81 -5.98 -6.67
C ALA A 168 -12.44 -4.79 -7.57
N THR A 169 -11.30 -4.86 -8.27
CA THR A 169 -10.89 -3.80 -9.21
C THR A 169 -11.85 -3.67 -10.41
N ARG A 170 -12.31 -4.80 -10.96
CA ARG A 170 -13.29 -4.80 -12.06
C ARG A 170 -14.65 -4.31 -11.57
N HIS A 171 -15.10 -4.81 -10.42
CA HIS A 171 -16.36 -4.43 -9.80
C HIS A 171 -16.41 -2.93 -9.50
N LEU A 172 -15.33 -2.34 -8.95
CA LEU A 172 -15.20 -0.90 -8.78
C LEU A 172 -15.42 -0.14 -10.10
N ALA A 173 -14.84 -0.61 -11.21
CA ALA A 173 -15.01 0.06 -12.50
C ALA A 173 -16.47 0.05 -12.98
N ASP A 174 -17.21 -1.03 -12.73
CA ASP A 174 -18.62 -1.12 -13.09
C ASP A 174 -19.52 -0.32 -12.14
N LEU A 175 -19.25 -0.33 -10.84
CA LEU A 175 -19.95 0.51 -9.86
C LEU A 175 -19.82 2.01 -10.18
N PHE A 176 -18.64 2.47 -10.61
CA PHE A 176 -18.47 3.86 -11.03
C PHE A 176 -19.24 4.21 -12.30
N LYS A 177 -19.53 3.24 -13.20
CA LYS A 177 -20.40 3.47 -14.36
C LYS A 177 -21.85 3.60 -13.93
N VAL A 178 -22.34 2.68 -13.10
CA VAL A 178 -23.69 2.74 -12.51
C VAL A 178 -23.89 4.09 -11.82
N LEU A 179 -22.92 4.49 -10.98
CA LEU A 179 -22.97 5.78 -10.30
C LEU A 179 -23.06 6.96 -11.28
N ALA A 180 -22.26 6.97 -12.34
CA ALA A 180 -22.29 8.02 -13.36
C ALA A 180 -23.64 8.08 -14.08
N ASP A 181 -24.20 6.92 -14.46
CA ASP A 181 -25.48 6.83 -15.15
C ASP A 181 -26.65 7.28 -14.26
N THR A 182 -26.65 6.92 -12.97
CA THR A 182 -27.66 7.39 -12.01
C THR A 182 -27.58 8.89 -11.80
N TYR A 183 -26.37 9.46 -11.75
CA TYR A 183 -26.21 10.91 -11.66
C TYR A 183 -26.73 11.67 -12.87
N ILE A 184 -26.62 11.13 -14.09
CA ILE A 184 -27.22 11.74 -15.29
C ILE A 184 -28.74 11.90 -15.09
N LYS A 185 -29.40 10.91 -14.48
CA LYS A 185 -30.85 10.95 -14.21
C LYS A 185 -31.20 12.00 -13.15
N ILE A 186 -30.45 12.04 -12.04
CA ILE A 186 -30.65 13.06 -10.98
C ILE A 186 -30.37 14.48 -11.51
N ASP A 187 -29.31 14.65 -12.29
CA ASP A 187 -28.96 15.94 -12.89
C ASP A 187 -30.15 16.48 -13.71
N LYS A 188 -30.87 15.61 -14.45
CA LYS A 188 -32.08 16.01 -15.20
C LYS A 188 -33.28 16.35 -14.31
N LEU A 189 -33.49 15.61 -13.22
CA LEU A 189 -34.56 15.92 -12.27
C LEU A 189 -34.34 17.28 -11.59
N ILE A 190 -33.10 17.60 -11.22
CA ILE A 190 -32.78 18.84 -10.54
C ILE A 190 -32.88 20.06 -11.46
N GLU A 191 -32.71 19.90 -12.78
CA GLU A 191 -33.00 20.98 -13.73
C GLU A 191 -34.48 21.44 -13.67
N MET A 192 -35.41 20.57 -13.27
CA MET A 192 -36.84 20.93 -13.15
C MET A 192 -37.09 21.99 -12.07
N VAL A 193 -36.28 22.01 -11.02
CA VAL A 193 -36.41 22.95 -9.90
C VAL A 193 -35.46 24.14 -10.00
N ARG A 194 -34.74 24.29 -11.12
CA ARG A 194 -33.76 25.37 -11.33
C ARG A 194 -34.35 26.76 -11.14
N ILE A 195 -35.57 26.99 -11.65
CA ILE A 195 -36.23 28.30 -11.62
C ILE A 195 -36.95 28.50 -10.28
N SER A 196 -37.59 27.45 -9.75
CA SER A 196 -38.33 27.53 -8.49
C SER A 196 -37.44 27.59 -7.26
N HIS A 197 -36.25 26.98 -7.31
CA HIS A 197 -35.30 26.88 -6.19
C HIS A 197 -33.85 27.15 -6.65
N PRO A 198 -33.51 28.41 -7.01
CA PRO A 198 -32.21 28.75 -7.59
C PRO A 198 -31.03 28.51 -6.64
N ASP A 199 -31.19 28.78 -5.33
CA ASP A 199 -30.12 28.57 -4.34
C ASP A 199 -29.77 27.09 -4.18
N PHE A 200 -30.80 26.23 -4.13
CA PHE A 200 -30.63 24.77 -4.11
C PHE A 200 -29.88 24.28 -5.35
N TYR A 201 -30.28 24.76 -6.54
CA TYR A 201 -29.64 24.37 -7.80
C TYR A 201 -28.16 24.79 -7.85
N ASN A 202 -27.84 26.02 -7.44
CA ASN A 202 -26.46 26.51 -7.39
C ASN A 202 -25.61 25.73 -6.38
N GLY A 203 -26.19 25.43 -5.21
CA GLY A 203 -25.60 24.55 -4.21
C GLY A 203 -25.28 23.17 -4.81
N TYR A 204 -26.27 22.53 -5.44
CA TYR A 204 -26.13 21.23 -6.08
C TYR A 204 -25.00 21.20 -7.12
N LYS A 205 -24.97 22.17 -8.06
CA LYS A 205 -23.90 22.25 -9.07
C LYS A 205 -22.53 22.46 -8.45
N SER A 206 -22.45 23.09 -7.28
CA SER A 206 -21.19 23.31 -6.57
C SER A 206 -20.68 22.01 -5.92
N VAL A 207 -21.53 21.26 -5.22
CA VAL A 207 -21.15 19.95 -4.63
C VAL A 207 -20.86 18.88 -5.67
N ARG A 208 -21.45 18.97 -6.87
CA ARG A 208 -21.21 18.03 -7.99
C ARG A 208 -19.86 18.20 -8.69
N LYS A 209 -19.06 19.21 -8.33
CA LYS A 209 -17.72 19.39 -8.89
C LYS A 209 -16.78 18.31 -8.35
N VAL A 210 -16.21 17.51 -9.25
CA VAL A 210 -15.20 16.51 -8.89
C VAL A 210 -13.88 17.22 -8.63
N ILE A 211 -13.45 17.24 -7.38
CA ILE A 211 -12.13 17.73 -6.98
C ILE A 211 -11.18 16.54 -6.92
N SER A 212 -10.33 16.39 -7.94
CA SER A 212 -9.22 15.44 -7.89
C SER A 212 -8.03 16.10 -7.22
N ILE A 213 -7.60 15.58 -6.08
CA ILE A 213 -6.33 15.99 -5.47
C ILE A 213 -5.21 15.40 -6.35
N GLY A 214 -4.55 16.25 -7.13
CA GLY A 214 -3.34 15.85 -7.85
C GLY A 214 -2.26 15.47 -6.84
N VAL A 215 -1.61 14.33 -7.03
CA VAL A 215 -0.62 13.73 -6.10
C VAL A 215 0.73 14.49 -6.12
N GLY A 216 0.71 15.82 -6.17
CA GLY A 216 1.93 16.62 -6.12
C GLY A 216 1.70 18.06 -6.55
N SER A 217 1.16 18.89 -5.66
CA SER A 217 1.45 20.32 -5.73
C SER A 217 2.95 20.51 -5.49
N LEU A 218 3.61 21.29 -6.34
CA LEU A 218 4.99 21.72 -6.09
C LEU A 218 5.00 22.48 -4.76
N VAL A 219 5.78 21.98 -3.80
CA VAL A 219 5.82 22.54 -2.44
C VAL A 219 6.89 23.63 -2.36
N LEU A 220 8.04 23.42 -3.01
CA LEU A 220 9.15 24.36 -3.05
C LEU A 220 9.70 24.52 -4.47
N LYS A 221 9.81 25.76 -4.94
CA LYS A 221 10.55 26.14 -6.14
C LYS A 221 11.74 27.00 -5.73
N VAL A 222 12.95 26.52 -5.97
CA VAL A 222 14.20 27.29 -5.74
C VAL A 222 14.76 27.74 -7.09
N LEU A 223 15.18 28.99 -7.21
CA LEU A 223 15.95 29.50 -8.34
C LEU A 223 17.27 30.07 -7.82
N VAL A 224 18.39 29.58 -8.34
CA VAL A 224 19.72 30.09 -8.01
C VAL A 224 20.27 30.89 -9.18
N THR A 225 20.65 32.13 -8.94
CA THR A 225 21.23 33.06 -9.92
C THR A 225 22.59 33.59 -9.46
N ASP A 226 23.37 34.08 -10.40
CA ASP A 226 24.56 34.90 -10.13
C ASP A 226 24.12 36.32 -9.70
N ALA A 227 24.68 36.84 -8.62
CA ALA A 227 24.31 38.15 -8.09
C ALA A 227 24.74 39.33 -8.99
N GLN A 228 25.75 39.15 -9.85
CA GLN A 228 26.25 40.20 -10.73
C GLN A 228 25.67 40.13 -12.14
N THR A 229 25.53 38.92 -12.70
CA THR A 229 25.05 38.75 -14.08
C THR A 229 23.56 38.42 -14.17
N GLY A 230 22.93 38.01 -13.07
CA GLY A 230 21.55 37.52 -13.07
C GLY A 230 21.38 36.18 -13.79
N GLU A 231 22.47 35.55 -14.25
CA GLU A 231 22.41 34.29 -14.99
C GLU A 231 22.08 33.12 -14.05
N PRO A 232 21.23 32.18 -14.49
CA PRO A 232 20.89 31.00 -13.68
C PRO A 232 22.10 30.07 -13.49
N LEU A 233 22.38 29.72 -12.23
CA LEU A 233 23.53 28.87 -11.88
C LEU A 233 23.14 27.40 -11.85
N ALA A 234 23.54 26.66 -12.88
CA ALA A 234 23.43 25.21 -12.93
C ALA A 234 24.43 24.51 -11.99
N ASN A 235 24.07 23.29 -11.56
CA ASN A 235 24.88 22.40 -10.72
C ASN A 235 25.25 22.97 -9.33
N THR A 236 24.50 23.95 -8.82
CA THR A 236 24.62 24.42 -7.45
C THR A 236 24.04 23.36 -6.51
N THR A 237 24.79 23.00 -5.47
CA THR A 237 24.34 22.05 -4.45
C THR A 237 23.48 22.79 -3.43
N LEU A 238 22.22 22.35 -3.30
CA LEU A 238 21.25 22.85 -2.33
C LEU A 238 21.07 21.80 -1.23
N THR A 239 21.41 22.18 -0.01
CA THR A 239 21.20 21.38 1.19
C THR A 239 20.04 21.99 1.97
N ILE A 240 18.95 21.24 2.09
CA ILE A 240 17.73 21.67 2.77
C ILE A 240 17.64 20.91 4.09
N THR A 241 17.70 21.64 5.20
CA THR A 241 17.68 21.08 6.56
C THR A 241 16.48 21.66 7.31
N PRO A 242 15.68 20.85 8.02
CA PRO A 242 14.62 21.39 8.88
C PRO A 242 15.21 22.28 9.98
N ASP A 243 14.60 23.45 10.19
CA ASP A 243 14.95 24.40 11.24
C ASP A 243 14.22 24.01 12.53
N ASP A 244 14.69 22.94 13.18
CA ASP A 244 14.24 22.56 14.51
C ASP A 244 14.84 23.54 15.52
N GLY A 245 14.16 24.67 15.71
CA GLY A 245 14.58 25.75 16.61
C GLY A 245 15.05 25.21 17.96
N LEU A 246 16.37 25.18 18.14
CA LEU A 246 17.10 24.94 19.39
C LEU A 246 16.53 23.82 20.29
N GLN A 247 16.89 22.57 20.02
CA GLN A 247 17.48 21.65 21.02
C GLN A 247 17.96 20.36 20.34
N ARG A 248 19.29 20.23 20.18
CA ARG A 248 19.94 18.93 19.96
C ARG A 248 19.77 18.11 21.24
N SER A 249 18.75 17.26 21.28
CA SER A 249 18.68 16.16 22.23
C SER A 249 18.92 14.85 21.47
N ALA A 250 19.90 14.07 21.92
CA ALA A 250 20.59 13.01 21.18
C ALA A 250 19.78 11.72 20.93
N SER A 251 18.45 11.80 20.77
CA SER A 251 17.62 10.59 20.61
C SER A 251 16.28 10.81 19.91
N GLN A 252 16.26 11.57 18.81
CA GLN A 252 15.18 11.50 17.83
C GLN A 252 15.80 11.38 16.43
N THR A 253 15.33 10.39 15.69
CA THR A 253 15.71 10.09 14.30
C THR A 253 15.78 11.38 13.49
N ALA A 254 17.00 11.80 13.15
CA ALA A 254 17.24 13.05 12.44
C ALA A 254 16.38 13.10 11.17
N LYS A 255 15.46 14.06 11.06
CA LYS A 255 14.76 14.34 9.81
C LYS A 255 15.84 14.57 8.74
N GLN A 256 15.88 13.70 7.74
CA GLN A 256 16.99 13.62 6.79
C GLN A 256 17.12 14.94 6.03
N SER A 257 18.33 15.51 6.03
CA SER A 257 18.68 16.65 5.17
C SER A 257 18.55 16.26 3.70
N ILE A 258 17.81 17.04 2.92
CA ILE A 258 17.61 16.78 1.50
C ILE A 258 18.72 17.50 0.74
N VAL A 259 19.55 16.76 0.02
CA VAL A 259 20.61 17.31 -0.84
C VAL A 259 20.21 17.14 -2.31
N ARG A 260 20.17 18.25 -3.05
CA ARG A 260 19.80 18.30 -4.47
C ARG A 260 20.73 19.23 -5.25
N LYS A 261 20.77 19.07 -6.57
CA LYS A 261 21.50 19.97 -7.47
C LYS A 261 20.54 20.73 -8.37
N THR A 262 20.85 21.99 -8.67
CA THR A 262 20.07 22.80 -9.60
C THR A 262 20.22 22.30 -11.05
N ALA A 263 19.14 22.39 -11.82
CA ALA A 263 19.13 22.05 -13.24
C ALA A 263 19.88 23.10 -14.08
N LYS A 264 20.00 22.87 -15.40
CA LYS A 264 20.67 23.79 -16.35
C LYS A 264 20.14 25.24 -16.29
N GLY A 265 18.88 25.44 -15.93
CA GLY A 265 18.27 26.75 -15.73
C GLY A 265 18.31 27.27 -14.29
N GLY A 266 19.21 26.78 -13.43
CA GLY A 266 19.39 27.25 -12.05
C GLY A 266 18.26 26.88 -11.08
N GLY A 267 17.21 26.23 -11.57
CA GLY A 267 16.03 25.86 -10.79
C GLY A 267 16.12 24.49 -10.10
N LEU A 268 15.42 24.36 -8.98
CA LEU A 268 15.07 23.11 -8.29
C LEU A 268 13.58 23.13 -7.94
N ASN A 269 12.89 22.02 -8.19
CA ASN A 269 11.48 21.84 -7.86
C ASN A 269 11.35 20.65 -6.91
N GLU A 270 10.84 20.87 -5.71
CA GLU A 270 10.60 19.82 -4.72
C GLU A 270 9.09 19.66 -4.46
N LYS A 271 8.64 18.40 -4.48
CA LYS A 271 7.22 18.03 -4.38
C LYS A 271 6.85 17.37 -3.06
N ASN A 272 7.84 16.79 -2.37
CA ASN A 272 7.62 16.00 -1.16
C ASN A 272 8.38 16.60 0.00
N MET A 273 7.78 17.61 0.65
CA MET A 273 8.28 18.18 1.90
C MET A 273 7.13 18.29 2.89
N GLU A 274 7.44 18.04 4.16
CA GLU A 274 6.51 18.29 5.26
C GLU A 274 6.39 19.80 5.50
N GLU A 275 5.32 20.20 6.18
CA GLU A 275 5.17 21.57 6.65
C GLU A 275 6.20 21.88 7.73
N GLY A 276 6.81 23.05 7.65
CA GLY A 276 7.87 23.43 8.56
C GLY A 276 8.76 24.54 8.04
N LYS A 277 9.63 25.04 8.92
CA LYS A 277 10.71 25.95 8.54
C LYS A 277 11.93 25.14 8.13
N TYR A 278 12.56 25.54 7.05
CA TYR A 278 13.74 24.89 6.50
C TYR A 278 14.85 25.92 6.24
N ILE A 279 16.08 25.53 6.56
CA ILE A 279 17.30 26.24 6.18
C ILE A 279 17.80 25.63 4.87
N VAL A 280 17.95 26.48 3.86
CA VAL A 280 18.47 26.12 2.54
C VAL A 280 19.85 26.74 2.37
N THR A 281 20.88 25.90 2.27
CA THR A 281 22.25 26.31 1.99
C THR A 281 22.60 26.01 0.54
N ALA A 282 23.00 27.04 -0.21
CA ALA A 282 23.43 26.94 -1.60
C ALA A 282 24.96 27.04 -1.69
N GLN A 283 25.58 26.03 -2.30
CA GLN A 283 27.03 25.92 -2.47
C GLN A 283 27.40 25.65 -3.93
N LYS A 284 28.36 26.42 -4.44
CA LYS A 284 28.94 26.22 -5.78
C LYS A 284 30.43 26.60 -5.76
N PRO A 285 31.33 25.76 -6.30
CA PRO A 285 32.75 26.11 -6.43
C PRO A 285 32.92 27.44 -7.18
N GLY A 286 33.69 28.37 -6.61
CA GLY A 286 33.91 29.72 -7.17
C GLY A 286 32.88 30.78 -6.75
N TYR A 287 31.94 30.45 -5.87
CA TYR A 287 30.93 31.37 -5.31
C TYR A 287 30.93 31.29 -3.78
N LYS A 288 30.54 32.37 -3.12
CA LYS A 288 30.35 32.41 -1.66
C LYS A 288 29.09 31.63 -1.30
N ASP A 289 29.21 30.74 -0.33
CA ASP A 289 28.08 29.99 0.20
C ASP A 289 27.01 30.94 0.76
N LYS A 290 25.74 30.67 0.46
CA LYS A 290 24.62 31.47 0.94
C LYS A 290 23.59 30.58 1.62
N THR A 291 23.17 30.99 2.80
CA THR A 291 22.16 30.29 3.60
C THR A 291 20.90 31.16 3.68
N THR A 292 19.73 30.59 3.40
CA THR A 292 18.45 31.29 3.46
C THR A 292 17.38 30.39 4.08
N THR A 293 16.45 30.96 4.83
CA THR A 293 15.34 30.22 5.44
C THR A 293 14.09 30.28 4.56
N VAL A 294 13.36 29.17 4.45
CA VAL A 294 12.06 29.10 3.78
C VAL A 294 11.05 28.41 4.68
N SER A 295 9.81 28.91 4.70
CA SER A 295 8.70 28.29 5.43
C SER A 295 7.78 27.60 4.43
N ILE A 296 7.43 26.35 4.71
CA ILE A 296 6.53 25.54 3.91
C ILE A 296 5.19 25.42 4.65
N VAL A 297 4.11 25.82 3.98
CA VAL A 297 2.73 25.84 4.50
C VAL A 297 1.86 24.90 3.67
N HIS A 298 0.89 24.22 4.30
CA HIS A 298 -0.02 23.30 3.62
C HIS A 298 -0.72 23.96 2.43
N GLY A 299 -0.62 23.35 1.24
CA GLY A 299 -1.36 23.82 0.06
C GLY A 299 -0.83 25.09 -0.60
N GLU A 300 0.22 25.72 -0.05
CA GLU A 300 0.89 26.87 -0.66
C GLU A 300 2.23 26.48 -1.28
N ARG A 301 2.57 27.12 -2.40
CA ARG A 301 3.86 26.93 -3.06
C ARG A 301 4.86 27.96 -2.53
N ALA A 302 5.89 27.49 -1.83
CA ALA A 302 7.02 28.33 -1.46
C ALA A 302 7.93 28.59 -2.67
N VAL A 303 8.29 29.85 -2.90
CA VAL A 303 9.24 30.27 -3.93
C VAL A 303 10.44 30.90 -3.24
N LEU A 304 11.63 30.39 -3.54
CA LEU A 304 12.89 30.85 -2.96
C LEU A 304 13.86 31.23 -4.08
N GLU A 305 14.35 32.47 -4.06
CA GLU A 305 15.35 32.96 -5.00
C GLU A 305 16.66 33.21 -4.25
N ILE A 306 17.75 32.61 -4.74
CA ILE A 306 19.07 32.68 -4.11
C ILE A 306 20.07 33.24 -5.13
N ALA A 307 20.46 34.49 -4.94
CA ALA A 307 21.57 35.08 -5.69
C ALA A 307 22.91 34.78 -4.99
N LEU A 308 23.85 34.12 -5.66
CA LEU A 308 25.19 33.82 -5.16
C LEU A 308 26.22 34.84 -5.66
N ASP A 309 27.09 35.29 -4.76
CA ASP A 309 28.20 36.19 -5.09
C ASP A 309 29.43 35.39 -5.52
N LYS A 310 30.06 35.78 -6.63
CA LYS A 310 31.32 35.18 -7.09
C LYS A 310 32.47 35.55 -6.14
N ILE A 311 33.38 34.61 -5.90
CA ILE A 311 34.62 34.82 -5.12
C ILE A 311 35.69 35.45 -6.00
#